data_AF-A0A1F1Q099-F1
#
_entry.id   AF-A0A1F1Q099-F1
#
_cell.length_a   1.000
_cell.length_b   1.000
_cell.length_c   1.000
_cell.angle_alpha   90.00
_cell.angle_beta   90.00
_cell.angle_gamma   90.00
#
_symmetry.space_group_name_H-M   'P 1'
#
loop_
_entity.id
_entity.type
_entity.pdbx_description
1 polymer ?
#
loop_
_entity_poly.entity_id
_entity_poly.type
_entity_poly.pdbx_seq_one_letter_code
_entity_poly.pdbx_strand_id
1 'polypeptide(L)'
;MDSDRNFKTLVGVVLQAEAVGRPRNELLLELGGTPESIIASGGEIYSGLDLVVKGKTVGKMHFDHGIPRGVIERLPQILNAPRAIYRSANQAVQGGGSIVLMTFETHRGYPLIVPVHARKQIGRGRFYNEVASMYAKEGPNPEAKWKAAGLLLWEC
;
A
#
# COMPACT_ATOMS: atom_id res chain seq x y z
N MET A 1 -2.05 -18.62 5.30
CA MET A 1 -1.79 -18.37 6.74
C MET A 1 -0.31 -18.11 7.05
N ASP A 2 0.67 -18.63 6.27
CA ASP A 2 2.11 -18.41 6.55
C ASP A 2 2.65 -17.02 6.15
N SER A 3 2.12 -16.39 5.10
CA SER A 3 2.57 -15.09 4.60
C SER A 3 2.44 -13.95 5.62
N ASP A 4 1.33 -13.92 6.38
CA ASP A 4 1.05 -12.89 7.38
C ASP A 4 2.08 -12.89 8.52
N ARG A 5 2.48 -14.08 8.98
CA ARG A 5 3.45 -14.22 10.08
C ARG A 5 4.86 -13.82 9.64
N ASN A 6 5.20 -14.13 8.39
CA ASN A 6 6.45 -13.71 7.77
C ASN A 6 6.50 -12.19 7.57
N PHE A 7 5.41 -11.59 7.09
CA PHE A 7 5.35 -10.14 6.87
C PHE A 7 5.59 -9.34 8.16
N LYS A 8 4.88 -9.66 9.25
CA LYS A 8 5.06 -8.98 10.55
C LYS A 8 6.48 -9.06 11.07
N THR A 9 7.08 -10.24 10.95
CA THR A 9 8.48 -10.47 11.36
C THR A 9 9.43 -9.59 10.54
N LEU A 10 9.24 -9.54 9.21
CA LEU A 10 10.07 -8.72 8.32
C LEU A 10 9.91 -7.22 8.58
N VAL A 11 8.70 -6.73 8.91
CA VAL A 11 8.49 -5.34 9.35
C VAL A 11 9.38 -5.05 10.58
N GLY A 12 9.35 -5.92 11.60
CA GLY A 12 10.22 -5.78 12.76
C GLY A 12 11.71 -5.74 12.41
N VAL A 13 12.16 -6.61 11.50
CA VAL A 13 13.55 -6.64 11.03
C VAL A 13 13.93 -5.35 10.31
N VAL A 14 13.08 -4.82 9.43
CA VAL A 14 13.34 -3.57 8.70
C VAL A 14 13.46 -2.40 9.68
N LEU A 15 12.50 -2.23 10.57
CA LEU A 15 12.47 -1.10 11.50
C LEU A 15 13.64 -1.16 12.49
N GLN A 16 13.97 -2.35 13.01
CA GLN A 16 15.12 -2.53 13.90
C GLN A 16 16.43 -2.21 13.18
N ALA A 17 16.59 -2.66 11.94
CA ALA A 17 17.82 -2.44 11.17
C ALA A 17 18.01 -0.96 10.82
N GLU A 18 16.95 -0.24 10.48
CA GLU A 18 17.00 1.20 10.22
C GLU A 18 17.27 2.02 11.49
N ALA A 19 16.68 1.64 12.63
CA ALA A 19 16.94 2.29 13.92
C ALA A 19 18.42 2.23 14.34
N VAL A 20 19.17 1.21 13.91
CA VAL A 20 20.61 1.07 14.16
C VAL A 20 21.48 1.56 12.99
N GLY A 21 20.92 2.32 12.04
CA GLY A 21 21.64 2.90 10.91
C GLY A 21 22.01 1.92 9.81
N ARG A 22 21.35 0.77 9.72
CA ARG A 22 21.59 -0.29 8.71
C ARG A 22 20.32 -0.61 7.91
N PRO A 23 19.75 0.37 7.18
CA PRO A 23 18.45 0.21 6.54
C PRO A 23 18.43 -0.91 5.50
N ARG A 24 17.34 -1.69 5.47
CA ARG A 24 17.12 -2.80 4.54
C ARG A 24 16.28 -2.35 3.33
N ASN A 25 16.74 -1.31 2.65
CA ASN A 25 15.97 -0.59 1.63
C ASN A 25 15.49 -1.47 0.46
N GLU A 26 16.31 -2.43 0.06
CA GLU A 26 16.08 -3.32 -1.09
C GLU A 26 15.29 -4.58 -0.73
N LEU A 27 15.09 -4.85 0.56
CA LEU A 27 14.32 -6.01 1.00
C LEU A 27 12.88 -5.89 0.48
N LEU A 28 12.42 -6.92 -0.23
CA LEU A 28 11.05 -7.01 -0.71
C LEU A 28 10.22 -7.81 0.28
N LEU A 29 9.14 -7.23 0.78
CA LEU A 29 8.22 -7.88 1.70
C LEU A 29 6.95 -8.25 0.93
N GLU A 30 6.66 -9.54 0.83
CA GLU A 30 5.45 -10.06 0.19
C GLU A 30 4.25 -9.94 1.14
N LEU A 31 3.15 -9.41 0.62
CA LEU A 31 1.88 -9.22 1.33
C LEU A 31 0.87 -10.32 0.97
N GLY A 32 1.21 -11.21 0.03
CA GLY A 32 0.34 -12.24 -0.54
C GLY A 32 -0.33 -11.80 -1.85
N GLY A 33 -1.27 -12.62 -2.33
CA GLY A 33 -2.02 -12.35 -3.55
C GLY A 33 -2.81 -11.04 -3.48
N THR A 34 -3.00 -10.40 -4.63
CA THR A 34 -3.78 -9.16 -4.70
C THR A 34 -5.25 -9.41 -4.34
N PRO A 35 -5.83 -8.67 -3.38
CA PRO A 35 -7.23 -8.77 -2.99
C PRO A 35 -8.20 -8.66 -4.16
N GLU A 36 -9.29 -9.43 -4.12
CA GLU A 36 -10.31 -9.45 -5.17
C GLU A 36 -10.97 -8.07 -5.35
N SER A 37 -11.18 -7.32 -4.26
CA SER A 37 -11.70 -5.95 -4.32
C SER A 37 -10.81 -5.00 -5.14
N ILE A 38 -9.49 -5.16 -5.07
CA ILE A 38 -8.52 -4.40 -5.88
C ILE A 38 -8.60 -4.83 -7.34
N ILE A 39 -8.68 -6.13 -7.63
CA ILE A 39 -8.75 -6.65 -9.00
C ILE A 39 -10.07 -6.21 -9.66
N ALA A 40 -11.20 -6.42 -9.00
CA ALA A 40 -12.52 -6.07 -9.51
C ALA A 40 -12.66 -4.55 -9.78
N SER A 41 -12.07 -3.71 -8.94
CA SER A 41 -12.18 -2.25 -9.05
C SER A 41 -11.12 -1.63 -9.96
N GLY A 42 -9.88 -2.12 -9.85
CA GLY A 42 -8.70 -1.62 -10.57
C GLY A 42 -8.49 -2.23 -11.95
N GLY A 43 -9.15 -3.36 -12.23
CA GLY A 43 -9.12 -4.10 -13.50
C GLY A 43 -8.09 -5.24 -13.53
N GLU A 44 -8.15 -6.02 -14.61
CA GLU A 44 -7.33 -7.23 -14.85
C GLU A 44 -5.81 -7.01 -14.80
N ILE A 45 -5.34 -5.76 -14.91
CA ILE A 45 -3.91 -5.45 -14.79
C ILE A 45 -3.33 -5.84 -13.41
N TYR A 46 -4.18 -5.89 -12.38
CA TYR A 46 -3.80 -6.32 -11.03
C TYR A 46 -3.86 -7.86 -10.86
N SER A 47 -4.49 -8.58 -11.79
CA SER A 47 -4.77 -10.01 -11.67
C SER A 47 -3.50 -10.87 -11.79
N GLY A 48 -3.47 -11.99 -11.06
CA GLY A 48 -2.38 -12.97 -11.11
C GLY A 48 -1.02 -12.50 -10.59
N LEU A 49 -0.98 -11.37 -9.87
CA LEU A 49 0.23 -10.81 -9.27
C LEU A 49 0.11 -10.71 -7.75
N ASP A 50 1.21 -10.95 -7.04
CA ASP A 50 1.32 -10.70 -5.62
C ASP A 50 1.48 -9.21 -5.32
N LEU A 51 1.02 -8.80 -4.14
CA LEU A 51 1.31 -7.51 -3.56
C LEU A 51 2.63 -7.55 -2.80
N VAL A 52 3.40 -6.48 -2.94
CA VAL A 52 4.67 -6.31 -2.25
C VAL A 52 4.85 -4.88 -1.74
N VAL A 53 5.70 -4.73 -0.74
CA VAL A 53 6.20 -3.45 -0.26
C VAL A 53 7.72 -3.53 -0.07
N LYS A 54 8.44 -2.46 -0.41
CA LYS A 54 9.90 -2.40 -0.19
C LYS A 54 10.20 -2.01 1.25
N GLY A 55 11.28 -2.54 1.81
CA GLY A 55 11.77 -2.19 3.15
C GLY A 55 11.99 -0.68 3.29
N LYS A 56 12.47 -0.01 2.23
CA LYS A 56 12.57 1.46 2.21
C LYS A 56 11.23 2.13 2.48
N THR A 57 10.13 1.67 1.88
CA THR A 57 8.81 2.29 2.09
C THR A 57 8.21 1.91 3.44
N VAL A 58 8.49 0.71 3.99
CA VAL A 58 8.17 0.37 5.39
C VAL A 58 8.87 1.33 6.36
N GLY A 59 10.15 1.60 6.14
CA GLY A 59 10.93 2.58 6.90
C GLY A 59 10.27 3.96 6.89
N LYS A 60 9.98 4.47 5.69
CA LYS A 60 9.28 5.76 5.51
C LYS A 60 7.92 5.81 6.19
N MET A 61 7.11 4.76 6.08
CA MET A 61 5.82 4.69 6.78
C MET A 61 5.99 4.94 8.27
N HIS A 62 7.02 4.35 8.88
CA HIS A 62 7.26 4.46 10.31
C HIS A 62 7.96 5.76 10.72
N PHE A 63 9.14 6.04 10.15
CA PHE A 63 10.02 7.11 10.59
C PHE A 63 9.63 8.48 10.01
N ASP A 64 9.15 8.54 8.76
CA ASP A 64 8.80 9.81 8.10
C ASP A 64 7.31 10.15 8.34
N HIS A 65 6.43 9.16 8.18
CA HIS A 65 4.97 9.36 8.29
C HIS A 65 4.42 9.07 9.69
N GLY A 66 5.24 8.57 10.62
CA GLY A 66 4.84 8.33 12.00
C GLY A 66 3.83 7.19 12.19
N ILE A 67 3.65 6.32 11.18
CA ILE A 67 2.67 5.24 11.27
C ILE A 67 3.15 4.21 12.30
N PRO A 68 2.32 3.85 13.30
CA PRO A 68 2.70 2.87 14.30
C PRO A 68 3.01 1.52 13.65
N ARG A 69 4.06 0.85 14.14
CA ARG A 69 4.47 -0.49 13.68
C ARG A 69 3.29 -1.46 13.61
N GLY A 70 2.44 -1.49 14.63
CA GLY A 70 1.29 -2.39 14.68
C GLY A 70 0.25 -2.15 13.58
N VAL A 71 0.17 -0.93 13.03
CA VAL A 71 -0.69 -0.62 11.87
C VAL A 71 -0.03 -1.12 10.59
N ILE A 72 1.28 -0.89 10.43
CA ILE A 72 2.05 -1.40 9.28
C ILE A 72 1.98 -2.92 9.22
N GLU A 73 2.12 -3.60 10.35
CA GLU A 73 2.00 -5.07 10.48
C GLU A 73 0.62 -5.61 10.09
N ARG A 74 -0.42 -4.77 10.09
CA ARG A 74 -1.79 -5.12 9.65
C ARG A 74 -2.06 -4.76 8.18
N LEU A 75 -1.06 -4.27 7.45
CA LEU A 75 -1.23 -3.85 6.06
C LEU A 75 -1.92 -4.91 5.18
N PRO A 76 -1.59 -6.22 5.24
CA PRO A 76 -2.32 -7.24 4.47
C PRO A 76 -3.82 -7.25 4.76
N GLN A 77 -4.23 -7.13 6.03
CA GLN A 77 -5.64 -7.13 6.41
C GLN A 77 -6.33 -5.83 5.98
N ILE A 78 -5.64 -4.70 6.12
CA ILE A 78 -6.12 -3.38 5.67
C ILE A 78 -6.37 -3.37 4.16
N LEU A 79 -5.49 -3.99 3.36
CA LEU A 79 -5.61 -4.08 1.91
C LEU A 79 -6.76 -5.00 1.47
N ASN A 80 -7.09 -6.02 2.27
CA ASN A 80 -8.21 -6.92 1.99
C ASN A 80 -9.58 -6.27 2.24
N ALA A 81 -9.66 -5.32 3.18
CA ALA A 81 -10.89 -4.64 3.55
C ALA A 81 -10.72 -3.10 3.52
N PRO A 82 -10.47 -2.51 2.34
CA PRO A 82 -10.48 -1.06 2.22
C PRO A 82 -11.89 -0.51 2.44
N ARG A 83 -11.98 0.77 2.80
CA ARG A 83 -13.26 1.49 2.87
C ARG A 83 -13.71 1.96 1.48
N ALA A 84 -12.75 2.42 0.68
CA ALA A 84 -13.01 2.85 -0.69
C ALA A 84 -11.74 2.72 -1.55
N ILE A 85 -11.93 2.58 -2.86
CA ILE A 85 -10.86 2.48 -3.85
C ILE A 85 -11.09 3.59 -4.88
N TYR A 86 -10.05 4.36 -5.15
CA TYR A 86 -10.06 5.44 -6.13
C TYR A 86 -9.03 5.21 -7.22
N ARG A 87 -9.34 5.66 -8.43
CA ARG A 87 -8.34 5.85 -9.48
C ARG A 87 -7.37 6.95 -9.05
N SER A 88 -6.07 6.70 -9.18
CA SER A 88 -5.07 7.74 -8.92
C SER A 88 -5.22 8.88 -9.94
N ALA A 89 -5.28 10.12 -9.46
CA ALA A 89 -5.32 11.32 -10.32
C ALA A 89 -3.98 11.58 -11.05
N ASN A 90 -2.87 11.02 -10.54
CA ASN A 90 -1.56 11.14 -11.14
C ASN A 90 -1.28 9.95 -12.05
N GLN A 91 -1.37 10.16 -13.36
CA GLN A 91 -1.14 9.13 -14.40
C GLN A 91 0.35 8.79 -14.64
N ALA A 92 1.29 9.43 -13.95
CA ALA A 92 2.74 9.27 -14.18
C ALA A 92 3.33 7.91 -13.76
N VAL A 93 2.50 6.90 -13.47
CA VAL A 93 2.98 5.58 -13.05
C VAL A 93 3.33 4.75 -14.29
N GLN A 94 4.63 4.65 -14.60
CA GLN A 94 5.12 3.71 -15.61
C GLN A 94 4.65 2.29 -15.28
N GLY A 95 3.93 1.63 -16.19
CA GLY A 95 3.56 0.20 -16.09
C GLY A 95 2.07 -0.14 -16.13
N GLY A 96 1.15 0.84 -16.11
CA GLY A 96 -0.22 0.62 -16.62
C GLY A 96 -1.41 0.84 -15.67
N GLY A 97 -1.21 1.13 -14.37
CA GLY A 97 -2.33 1.46 -13.49
C GLY A 97 -1.92 1.89 -12.09
N SER A 98 -2.69 2.79 -11.48
CA SER A 98 -2.53 3.13 -10.07
C SER A 98 -3.88 3.43 -9.43
N ILE A 99 -4.09 2.83 -8.26
CA ILE A 99 -5.23 3.07 -7.40
C ILE A 99 -4.76 3.61 -6.06
N VAL A 100 -5.68 4.24 -5.34
CA VAL A 100 -5.50 4.68 -3.96
C VAL A 100 -6.58 4.01 -3.13
N LEU A 101 -6.16 3.18 -2.19
CA LEU A 101 -7.05 2.61 -1.19
C LEU A 101 -7.20 3.60 -0.05
N MET A 102 -8.44 3.91 0.32
CA MET A 102 -8.75 4.59 1.56
C MET A 102 -9.18 3.57 2.59
N THR A 103 -8.59 3.66 3.78
CA THR A 103 -8.77 2.67 4.84
C THR A 103 -9.75 3.18 5.90
N PHE A 104 -10.15 2.29 6.81
CA PHE A 104 -10.84 2.67 8.05
C PHE A 104 -9.88 3.16 9.14
N GLU A 105 -8.58 2.89 8.97
CA GLU A 105 -7.57 3.29 9.93
C GLU A 105 -7.34 4.81 9.83
N THR A 106 -7.17 5.45 10.98
CA THR A 106 -6.84 6.87 11.07
C THR A 106 -5.51 7.07 11.78
N HIS A 107 -4.81 8.13 11.43
CA HIS A 107 -3.63 8.59 12.14
C HIS A 107 -3.71 10.10 12.31
N ARG A 108 -3.59 10.58 13.56
CA ARG A 108 -3.72 12.00 13.93
C ARG A 108 -5.03 12.63 13.44
N GLY A 109 -6.12 11.86 13.43
CA GLY A 109 -7.45 12.32 12.99
C GLY A 109 -7.67 12.31 11.47
N TYR A 110 -6.68 11.89 10.67
CA TYR A 110 -6.80 11.81 9.21
C TYR A 110 -6.88 10.34 8.75
N PRO A 111 -7.63 10.04 7.69
CA PRO A 111 -7.69 8.69 7.13
C PRO A 111 -6.33 8.28 6.58
N LEU A 112 -5.94 7.03 6.81
CA LEU A 112 -4.79 6.44 6.13
C LEU A 112 -5.18 6.06 4.70
N ILE A 113 -4.31 6.43 3.76
CA ILE A 113 -4.41 6.01 2.36
C ILE A 113 -3.20 5.18 1.96
N VAL A 114 -3.43 4.25 1.04
CA VAL A 114 -2.43 3.31 0.54
C VAL A 114 -2.46 3.31 -0.99
N PRO A 115 -1.57 4.05 -1.65
CA PRO A 115 -1.42 3.98 -3.09
C PRO A 115 -0.79 2.65 -3.52
N VAL A 116 -1.38 2.02 -4.55
CA VAL A 116 -0.89 0.77 -5.14
C VAL A 116 -0.64 1.00 -6.62
N HIS A 117 0.52 0.54 -7.09
CA HIS A 117 0.91 0.56 -8.50
C HIS A 117 0.76 -0.84 -9.09
N ALA A 118 0.08 -0.95 -10.23
CA ALA A 118 -0.06 -2.21 -10.93
C ALA A 118 1.23 -2.63 -11.63
N ARG A 119 1.48 -3.95 -11.70
CA ARG A 119 2.42 -4.59 -12.64
C ARG A 119 3.80 -3.93 -12.70
N LYS A 120 4.37 -3.59 -11.55
CA LYS A 120 5.73 -3.08 -11.41
C LYS A 120 6.74 -4.21 -11.60
N GLN A 121 7.69 -4.01 -12.50
CA GLN A 121 8.83 -4.90 -12.61
C GLN A 121 9.79 -4.66 -11.44
N ILE A 122 10.07 -5.71 -10.66
CA ILE A 122 11.01 -5.66 -9.53
C ILE A 122 12.00 -6.81 -9.71
N GLY A 123 13.28 -6.46 -9.90
CA GLY A 123 14.31 -7.41 -10.28
C GLY A 123 14.22 -7.84 -11.75
N ARG A 124 14.82 -8.99 -12.07
CA ARG A 124 14.87 -9.52 -13.44
C ARG A 124 13.63 -10.38 -13.71
N GLY A 125 12.77 -9.93 -14.62
CA GLY A 125 11.65 -10.73 -15.15
C GLY A 125 10.46 -10.98 -14.20
N ARG A 126 10.46 -10.41 -12.98
CA ARG A 126 9.35 -10.55 -12.03
C ARG A 126 8.51 -9.27 -11.98
N PHE A 127 7.20 -9.44 -11.93
CA PHE A 127 6.22 -8.36 -11.84
C PHE A 127 5.38 -8.53 -10.59
N TYR A 128 5.01 -7.40 -9.98
CA TYR A 128 4.21 -7.35 -8.76
C TYR A 128 3.27 -6.16 -8.77
N ASN A 129 2.25 -6.19 -7.94
CA ASN A 129 1.57 -4.98 -7.52
C ASN A 129 2.32 -4.38 -6.34
N GLU A 130 2.68 -3.11 -6.41
CA GLU A 130 3.55 -2.47 -5.42
C GLU A 130 2.75 -1.51 -4.56
N VAL A 131 2.75 -1.72 -3.24
CA VAL A 131 2.34 -0.69 -2.28
C VAL A 131 3.40 0.41 -2.28
N ALA A 132 3.04 1.56 -2.83
CA ALA A 132 3.97 2.66 -3.03
C ALA A 132 4.20 3.47 -1.74
N SER A 133 3.20 3.56 -0.87
CA SER A 133 3.28 4.20 0.45
C SER A 133 2.06 3.85 1.32
N MET A 134 2.10 4.24 2.59
CA MET A 134 0.94 4.36 3.48
C MET A 134 1.15 5.58 4.37
N TYR A 135 0.20 6.50 4.38
CA TYR A 135 0.31 7.75 5.13
C TYR A 135 -1.06 8.37 5.43
N ALA A 136 -1.08 9.23 6.45
CA ALA A 136 -2.23 10.06 6.79
C ALA A 136 -2.49 11.08 5.67
N LYS A 137 -3.69 11.09 5.10
CA LYS A 137 -4.07 12.11 4.13
C LYS A 137 -4.50 13.38 4.84
N GLU A 138 -3.50 14.16 5.24
CA GLU A 138 -3.69 15.43 5.96
C GLU A 138 -4.38 16.50 5.10
N GLY A 139 -5.02 17.46 5.78
CA GLY A 139 -5.80 18.53 5.17
C GLY A 139 -7.29 18.21 5.03
N PRO A 140 -8.01 18.92 4.16
CA PRO A 140 -9.43 18.68 3.91
C PRO A 140 -9.67 17.24 3.43
N ASN A 141 -10.77 16.63 3.89
CA ASN A 141 -11.14 15.28 3.48
C ASN A 141 -11.21 15.21 1.93
N PRO A 142 -10.36 14.40 1.27
CA PRO A 142 -10.27 14.38 -0.18
C PRO A 142 -11.47 13.71 -0.87
N GLU A 143 -12.32 12.99 -0.12
CA GLU A 143 -13.40 12.18 -0.67
C GLU A 143 -14.36 12.96 -1.56
N ALA A 144 -14.89 14.08 -1.05
CA ALA A 144 -15.85 14.89 -1.80
C ALA A 144 -15.26 15.35 -3.14
N LYS A 145 -14.00 15.79 -3.12
CA LYS A 145 -13.27 16.20 -4.31
C LYS A 145 -13.05 15.03 -5.28
N TRP A 146 -12.63 13.86 -4.78
CA TRP A 146 -12.35 12.70 -5.62
C TRP A 146 -13.62 12.08 -6.22
N LYS A 147 -14.72 12.05 -5.45
CA LYS A 147 -16.03 11.63 -5.94
C LYS A 147 -16.55 12.58 -7.02
N ALA A 148 -16.49 13.90 -6.79
CA ALA A 148 -16.88 14.89 -7.79
C ALA A 148 -16.02 14.83 -9.07
N ALA A 149 -14.75 14.42 -8.95
CA ALA A 149 -13.86 14.20 -10.08
C ALA A 149 -14.06 12.83 -10.77
N GLY A 150 -15.04 12.02 -10.35
CA GLY A 150 -15.32 10.71 -10.95
C GLY A 150 -14.22 9.66 -10.70
N LEU A 151 -13.43 9.82 -9.64
CA LEU A 151 -12.31 8.92 -9.35
C LEU A 151 -12.70 7.69 -8.53
N LEU A 152 -13.89 7.67 -7.94
CA LEU A 152 -14.36 6.53 -7.15
C LEU A 152 -14.53 5.30 -8.05
N LEU A 153 -13.91 4.19 -7.67
CA LEU A 153 -14.05 2.89 -8.34
C LEU A 153 -14.93 1.95 -7.55
N TRP A 154 -14.83 1.99 -6.22
CA TRP A 154 -15.58 1.13 -5.31
C TRP A 154 -15.62 1.72 -3.90
N GLU A 155 -16.69 1.43 -3.16
CA GLU A 155 -16.83 1.72 -1.72
C GLU A 155 -17.66 0.62 -1.05
N CYS A 156 -17.39 0.36 0.24
CA CYS A 156 -18.12 -0.61 1.05
C CYS A 156 -19.36 -0.02 1.73
#